data_AF-A0A399ID58-F1
#
_entry.id   AF-A0A399ID58-F1
#
_cell.length_a   1.000
_cell.length_b   1.000
_cell.length_c   1.000
_cell.angle_alpha   90.00
_cell.angle_beta   90.00
_cell.angle_gamma   90.00
#
_symmetry.space_group_name_H-M   'P 1'
#
loop_
_entity.id
_entity.type
_entity.pdbx_description
1 polymer ?
#
loop_
_entity_poly.entity_id
_entity_poly.type
_entity_poly.pdbx_seq_one_letter_code
_entity_poly.pdbx_strand_id
1 'polypeptide(L)'
;MYLPLTVEGERQYHVCAFERSDNDSSVLVVAPRFFSRLITTTDDLPCGTVWGSTCLFLPFDPPGTEYRNIFTGELVTAVDYDGRTGLMLAEILESFPVALMERLTGSS
;
A
#
# COMPACT_ATOMS: atom_id res chain seq x y z
N MET A 1 16.48 7.79 0.63
CA MET A 1 16.60 6.64 1.55
C MET A 1 15.75 5.47 1.05
N TYR A 2 16.04 4.26 1.51
CA TYR A 2 15.22 3.06 1.27
C TYR A 2 14.83 2.49 2.63
N LEU A 3 13.55 2.23 2.84
CA LEU A 3 13.01 1.65 4.06
C LEU A 3 12.05 0.50 3.70
N PRO A 4 12.38 -0.76 3.99
CA PRO A 4 11.41 -1.85 3.85
C PRO A 4 10.26 -1.64 4.83
N LEU A 5 9.03 -1.84 4.36
CA LEU A 5 7.84 -1.69 5.18
C LEU A 5 7.28 -3.05 5.59
N THR A 6 6.78 -3.12 6.81
CA THR A 6 6.15 -4.34 7.35
C THR A 6 4.74 -4.48 6.79
N VAL A 7 4.42 -5.67 6.29
CA VAL A 7 3.06 -6.05 5.90
C VAL A 7 2.62 -7.22 6.76
N GLU A 8 1.40 -7.17 7.29
CA GLU A 8 0.81 -8.29 8.04
C GLU A 8 -0.61 -8.58 7.55
N GLY A 9 -1.07 -9.80 7.79
CA GLY A 9 -2.37 -10.31 7.34
C GLY A 9 -2.25 -11.54 6.46
N GLU A 10 -3.38 -11.96 5.89
CA GLU A 10 -3.52 -13.23 5.16
C GLU A 10 -2.60 -13.33 3.94
N ARG A 11 -2.28 -12.20 3.29
CA ARG A 11 -1.49 -12.15 2.05
C ARG A 11 -0.14 -11.47 2.21
N GLN A 12 0.38 -11.36 3.42
CA GLN A 12 1.65 -10.66 3.71
C GLN A 12 2.85 -11.14 2.85
N TYR A 13 2.93 -12.44 2.54
CA TYR A 13 4.04 -13.00 1.75
C TYR A 13 3.89 -12.80 0.24
N HIS A 14 2.77 -12.21 -0.20
CA HIS A 14 2.43 -11.97 -1.60
C HIS A 14 2.62 -10.53 -2.03
N VAL A 15 3.23 -9.69 -1.20
CA VAL A 15 3.55 -8.32 -1.55
C VAL A 15 5.00 -8.00 -1.18
N CYS A 16 5.60 -7.09 -1.92
CA CYS A 16 6.80 -6.39 -1.55
C CYS A 16 6.45 -4.91 -1.41
N ALA A 17 6.74 -4.34 -0.26
CA ALA A 17 6.47 -2.94 0.00
C ALA A 17 7.67 -2.25 0.67
N PHE A 18 7.95 -1.04 0.23
CA PHE A 18 9.02 -0.22 0.79
C PHE A 18 8.74 1.26 0.54
N GLU A 19 9.26 2.10 1.41
CA GLU A 19 9.33 3.54 1.19
C GLU A 19 10.65 3.88 0.51
N ARG A 20 10.57 4.73 -0.51
CA ARG A 20 11.73 5.33 -1.17
C ARG A 20 11.60 6.84 -1.09
N SER A 21 12.64 7.48 -0.57
CA SER A 21 12.72 8.93 -0.48
C SER A 21 13.99 9.48 -1.10
N ASP A 22 13.98 10.76 -1.42
CA ASP A 22 15.16 11.60 -1.64
C ASP A 22 15.10 12.84 -0.73
N ASN A 23 15.81 13.90 -1.08
CA ASN A 23 15.87 15.10 -0.23
C ASN A 23 14.55 15.87 -0.16
N ASP A 24 13.68 15.72 -1.17
CA ASP A 24 12.51 16.59 -1.35
C ASP A 24 11.19 15.78 -1.40
N SER A 25 11.26 14.45 -1.55
CA SER A 25 10.08 13.62 -1.71
C SER A 25 10.20 12.25 -1.07
N SER A 26 9.05 11.66 -0.72
CA SER A 26 8.94 10.25 -0.33
C SER A 26 7.74 9.61 -1.01
N VAL A 27 7.91 8.36 -1.44
CA VAL A 27 6.87 7.54 -2.04
C VAL A 27 6.88 6.14 -1.43
N LEU A 28 5.69 5.58 -1.20
CA LEU A 28 5.52 4.17 -0.88
C LEU A 28 5.39 3.39 -2.18
N VAL A 29 6.17 2.32 -2.33
CA VAL A 29 6.08 1.39 -3.44
C VAL A 29 5.43 0.12 -2.94
N VAL A 30 4.37 -0.34 -3.61
CA VAL A 30 3.64 -1.57 -3.26
C VAL A 30 3.45 -2.42 -4.51
N ALA A 31 4.08 -3.58 -4.55
CA ALA A 31 4.03 -4.49 -5.69
C ALA A 31 3.73 -5.93 -5.25
N PRO A 32 2.71 -6.58 -5.82
CA PRO A 32 2.44 -7.99 -5.62
C PRO A 32 3.61 -8.84 -6.12
N ARG A 33 3.83 -9.96 -5.45
CA ARG A 33 4.76 -11.01 -5.84
C ARG A 33 4.02 -12.33 -5.88
N PHE A 34 4.45 -13.22 -6.77
CA PHE A 34 3.83 -14.54 -6.95
C PHE A 34 2.36 -14.49 -7.39
N PHE A 35 2.05 -13.71 -8.43
CA PHE A 35 0.72 -13.55 -9.04
C PHE A 35 -0.05 -14.87 -9.25
N SER A 36 0.62 -15.93 -9.74
CA SER A 36 0.01 -17.23 -10.03
C SER A 36 -0.52 -17.98 -8.79
N ARG A 37 -0.15 -17.54 -7.58
CA ARG A 37 -0.67 -18.09 -6.31
C ARG A 37 -1.76 -17.20 -5.70
N LEU A 38 -1.91 -15.96 -6.19
CA LEU A 38 -2.93 -15.03 -5.72
C LEU A 38 -4.21 -15.09 -6.56
N ILE A 39 -4.07 -15.45 -7.84
CA ILE A 39 -5.12 -15.43 -8.85
C ILE A 39 -5.49 -16.87 -9.21
N THR A 40 -6.77 -17.22 -9.08
CA THR A 40 -7.30 -18.56 -9.41
C THR A 40 -7.75 -18.71 -10.87
N THR A 41 -7.88 -17.60 -11.60
CA THR A 41 -8.52 -17.51 -12.91
C THR A 41 -7.76 -16.50 -13.78
N THR A 42 -7.43 -16.86 -15.02
CA THR A 42 -6.49 -16.11 -15.88
C THR A 42 -6.87 -14.66 -16.20
N ASP A 43 -8.14 -14.29 -15.97
CA ASP A 43 -8.67 -12.95 -16.25
C ASP A 43 -8.72 -12.01 -15.01
N ASP A 44 -8.44 -12.50 -13.79
CA ASP A 44 -8.52 -11.67 -12.59
C ASP A 44 -7.19 -10.98 -12.29
N LEU A 45 -7.20 -9.65 -12.20
CA LEU A 45 -6.08 -8.90 -11.63
C LEU A 45 -6.12 -9.02 -10.09
N PRO A 46 -4.97 -9.05 -9.40
CA PRO A 46 -4.91 -9.14 -7.94
C PRO A 46 -5.25 -7.78 -7.32
N CYS A 47 -6.48 -7.33 -7.52
CA CYS A 47 -6.95 -6.03 -7.10
C CYS A 47 -8.05 -6.15 -6.04
N GLY A 48 -8.13 -5.16 -5.16
CA GLY A 48 -9.22 -5.03 -4.19
C GLY A 48 -9.31 -6.18 -3.18
N THR A 49 -10.50 -6.77 -3.09
CA THR A 49 -10.90 -7.70 -2.00
C THR A 49 -10.03 -8.95 -1.88
N VAL A 50 -9.27 -9.33 -2.91
CA VAL A 50 -8.31 -10.44 -2.87
C VAL A 50 -7.23 -10.28 -1.78
N TRP A 51 -6.96 -9.04 -1.36
CA TRP A 51 -5.99 -8.73 -0.32
C TRP A 51 -6.55 -8.89 1.10
N GLY A 52 -7.87 -9.04 1.27
CA GLY A 52 -8.52 -9.20 2.57
C GLY A 52 -8.09 -8.14 3.58
N SER A 53 -7.89 -8.54 4.84
CA SER A 53 -7.42 -7.66 5.91
C SER A 53 -5.89 -7.50 5.95
N THR A 54 -5.21 -7.51 4.80
CA THR A 54 -3.75 -7.34 4.74
C THR A 54 -3.39 -5.86 4.81
N CYS A 55 -2.55 -5.49 5.79
CA CYS A 55 -2.22 -4.11 6.12
C CYS A 55 -0.72 -3.83 5.93
N LEU A 56 -0.41 -2.70 5.30
CA LEU A 56 0.92 -2.11 5.18
C LEU A 56 1.14 -1.12 6.32
N PHE A 57 2.12 -1.35 7.20
CA PHE A 57 2.36 -0.48 8.34
C PHE A 57 3.32 0.66 8.03
N LEU A 58 2.98 1.85 8.55
CA LEU A 58 3.72 3.10 8.38
C LEU A 58 4.33 3.52 9.72
N PRO A 59 5.60 3.17 10.00
CA PRO A 59 6.19 3.33 11.34
C PRO A 59 6.36 4.79 11.79
N PHE A 60 6.34 5.74 10.85
CA PHE A 60 6.64 7.15 11.12
C PHE A 60 5.45 8.08 10.86
N ASP A 61 4.34 7.55 10.36
CA ASP A 61 3.17 8.36 10.05
C ASP A 61 2.07 8.19 11.10
N PRO A 62 1.35 9.28 11.43
CA PRO A 62 0.15 9.18 12.24
C PRO A 62 -1.05 8.67 11.41
N PRO A 63 -2.07 8.06 12.07
CA PRO A 63 -3.37 7.84 11.44
C PRO A 63 -3.96 9.15 10.92
N GLY A 64 -4.74 9.08 9.85
CA GLY A 64 -5.26 10.23 9.12
C GLY A 64 -4.31 10.80 8.06
N THR A 65 -3.07 10.28 7.95
CA THR A 65 -2.17 10.67 6.85
C THR A 65 -2.76 10.23 5.52
N GLU A 66 -2.94 11.18 4.60
CA GLU A 66 -3.49 10.91 3.27
C GLU A 66 -2.39 10.60 2.25
N TYR A 67 -2.66 9.60 1.44
CA TYR A 67 -1.80 9.15 0.36
C TYR A 67 -2.57 9.16 -0.96
N ARG A 68 -1.89 9.54 -2.04
CA ARG A 68 -2.43 9.46 -3.40
C ARG A 68 -1.66 8.40 -4.18
N ASN A 69 -2.38 7.49 -4.83
CA ASN A 69 -1.80 6.61 -5.83
C ASN A 69 -1.50 7.42 -7.10
N ILE A 70 -0.24 7.53 -7.49
CA ILE A 70 0.18 8.31 -8.68
C ILE A 70 -0.38 7.71 -9.97
N PHE A 71 -0.59 6.39 -10.05
CA PHE A 71 -1.06 5.73 -11.26
C PHE A 71 -2.56 5.89 -11.49
N THR A 72 -3.35 5.90 -10.41
CA THR A 72 -4.82 5.90 -10.49
C THR A 72 -5.46 7.21 -10.04
N GLY A 73 -4.74 8.02 -9.26
CA GLY A 73 -5.26 9.23 -8.62
C GLY A 73 -6.09 8.97 -7.36
N GLU A 74 -6.29 7.71 -6.97
CA GLU A 74 -7.08 7.31 -5.80
C GLU A 74 -6.42 7.78 -4.51
N LEU A 75 -7.25 8.17 -3.52
CA LEU A 75 -6.81 8.59 -2.21
C LEU A 75 -7.04 7.48 -1.19
N VAL A 76 -6.03 7.21 -0.38
CA VAL A 76 -6.11 6.24 0.73
C VAL A 76 -5.63 6.93 2.00
N THR A 77 -6.41 6.80 3.06
CA THR A 77 -6.12 7.41 4.35
C THR A 77 -5.57 6.36 5.30
N ALA A 78 -4.42 6.65 5.92
CA ALA A 78 -3.85 5.76 6.91
C ALA A 78 -4.77 5.63 8.13
N VAL A 79 -5.00 4.41 8.59
CA VAL A 79 -5.88 4.09 9.72
C VAL A 79 -5.08 3.59 10.92
N ASP A 80 -5.69 3.67 12.11
CA ASP A 80 -5.23 2.88 13.24
C ASP A 80 -5.70 1.43 13.04
N TYR A 81 -4.75 0.50 13.04
CA TYR A 81 -4.98 -0.93 12.93
C TYR A 81 -4.17 -1.64 14.00
N ASP A 82 -4.86 -2.19 15.01
CA ASP A 82 -4.26 -2.81 16.20
C ASP A 82 -3.23 -1.91 16.92
N GLY A 83 -3.52 -0.61 17.03
CA GLY A 83 -2.66 0.37 17.71
C GLY A 83 -1.42 0.78 16.91
N ARG A 84 -1.40 0.48 15.61
CA ARG A 84 -0.35 0.89 14.66
C ARG A 84 -0.97 1.59 13.46
N THR A 85 -0.27 2.57 12.91
CA THR A 85 -0.70 3.22 11.67
C THR A 85 -0.44 2.32 10.47
N GLY A 86 -1.43 2.16 9.58
CA GLY A 86 -1.24 1.45 8.32
C GLY A 86 -2.26 1.79 7.23
N LEU A 87 -2.03 1.21 6.06
CA LEU A 87 -2.90 1.30 4.89
C LEU A 87 -3.37 -0.10 4.48
N MET A 88 -4.65 -0.24 4.15
CA MET A 88 -5.19 -1.53 3.72
C MET A 88 -4.78 -1.81 2.27
N LEU A 89 -4.20 -2.99 2.01
CA LEU A 89 -3.80 -3.35 0.65
C LEU A 89 -4.98 -3.46 -0.32
N ALA A 90 -6.16 -3.81 0.20
CA ALA A 90 -7.39 -3.84 -0.58
C ALA A 90 -7.77 -2.45 -1.13
N GLU A 91 -7.39 -1.38 -0.43
CA GLU A 91 -7.62 0.01 -0.87
C GLU A 91 -6.46 0.49 -1.75
N ILE A 92 -5.20 0.22 -1.35
CA ILE A 92 -4.01 0.61 -2.13
C ILE A 92 -4.04 0.03 -3.55
N LEU A 93 -4.48 -1.22 -3.68
CA LEU A 93 -4.49 -1.99 -4.92
C LEU A 93 -5.91 -2.20 -5.42
N GLU A 94 -6.83 -1.26 -5.19
CA GLU A 94 -8.25 -1.39 -5.55
C GLU A 94 -8.45 -1.55 -7.06
N SER A 95 -7.85 -0.66 -7.85
CA SER A 95 -8.09 -0.59 -9.30
C SER A 95 -6.88 -1.02 -10.15
N PHE A 96 -5.68 -1.07 -9.57
CA PHE A 96 -4.46 -1.40 -10.31
C PHE A 96 -3.53 -2.27 -9.45
N PRO A 97 -2.89 -3.31 -10.03
CA PRO A 97 -2.18 -4.31 -9.25
C PRO A 97 -0.84 -3.84 -8.70
N VAL A 98 -0.40 -2.60 -8.93
CA VAL A 98 0.82 -2.03 -8.33
C VAL A 98 0.48 -0.60 -7.92
N ALA A 99 1.08 -0.12 -6.83
CA ALA A 99 0.88 1.25 -6.40
C ALA A 99 2.21 1.99 -6.18
N LEU A 100 2.17 3.27 -6.49
CA LEU A 100 3.18 4.25 -6.11
C LEU A 100 2.44 5.36 -5.37
N MET A 101 2.56 5.39 -4.05
CA MET A 101 1.79 6.29 -3.20
C MET A 101 2.65 7.49 -2.81
N GLU A 102 2.25 8.70 -3.19
CA GLU A 102 2.82 9.92 -2.65
C GLU A 102 2.01 10.37 -1.43
N ARG A 103 2.71 10.85 -0.40
CA ARG A 103 2.07 11.46 0.75
C ARG A 103 1.54 12.84 0.37
N LEU A 104 0.30 13.14 0.71
CA LEU A 104 -0.22 14.49 0.57
C LEU A 104 0.23 15.33 1.77
N THR A 105 0.98 16.39 1.49
CA THR A 105 1.21 17.47 2.45
C THR A 105 0.06 18.46 2.32
N GLY A 106 -0.64 18.73 3.42
CA GLY A 106 -1.65 19.78 3.44
C GLY A 106 -1.02 21.07 2.93
N SER A 107 -1.54 21.58 1.81
CA SER A 107 -1.12 22.89 1.29
C SER A 107 -1.39 23.92 2.38
N SER A 108 -0.33 24.56 2.88
CA SER A 108 -0.43 25.67 3.84
C SER A 108 -1.15 26.86 3.22
#